data_AF-A0A1I5MYL9-F1
#
_entry.id   AF-A0A1I5MYL9-F1
#
_cell.length_a   1.000
_cell.length_b   1.000
_cell.length_c   1.000
_cell.angle_alpha   90.00
_cell.angle_beta   90.00
_cell.angle_gamma   90.00
#
_symmetry.space_group_name_H-M   'P 1'
#
loop_
_entity.id
_entity.type
_entity.pdbx_description
1 polymer ?
#
loop_
_entity_poly.entity_id
_entity_poly.type
_entity_poly.pdbx_seq_one_letter_code
_entity_poly.pdbx_strand_id
1 'polypeptide(L)'
;MALSDRPLVHPDRKTSGIRPLKAWRHFRKLVADKEDTAQVFHIIESLKGKRSHQQAWNFVQSDEGRRFLDNGTDIPAMLDDHERWADCGPNTVAAKYIAFMKREGLSAAGLVAESHKFNPPENRHDDLTEWYFCRLRDTHDLFHILTGYGRDALGEAALLGFSYEQNLNPGVLFIAYAGARQIKKGTSTSAPIFAAINEGRRLGKEAKKLAHMDVEQVMREDIDVARRRLNVGRPETYFRCLEIMREEGLTEDQIMPPQQQAA
;
A
#
# COMPACT_ATOMS: atom_id res chain seq x y z
N MET A 1 -24.21 9.63 11.91
CA MET A 1 -24.39 8.19 11.73
C MET A 1 -23.13 7.52 12.23
N ALA A 2 -23.22 6.58 13.18
CA ALA A 2 -22.04 5.84 13.59
C ALA A 2 -21.51 5.03 12.39
N LEU A 3 -20.23 4.69 12.38
CA LEU A 3 -19.65 3.88 11.29
C LEU A 3 -20.41 2.56 11.12
N SER A 4 -20.78 1.92 12.23
CA SER A 4 -21.57 0.69 12.30
C SER A 4 -22.96 0.78 11.66
N ASP A 5 -23.55 1.98 11.58
CA ASP A 5 -24.90 2.19 11.06
C ASP A 5 -24.94 2.40 9.53
N ARG A 6 -23.77 2.55 8.90
CA ARG A 6 -23.66 2.81 7.46
C ARG A 6 -24.04 1.57 6.65
N PRO A 7 -24.64 1.72 5.45
CA PRO A 7 -24.90 0.58 4.59
C PRO A 7 -23.58 -0.09 4.17
N LEU A 8 -23.60 -1.40 3.93
CA LEU A 8 -22.43 -2.11 3.40
C LEU A 8 -21.99 -1.55 2.03
N VAL A 9 -22.97 -1.27 1.19
CA VAL A 9 -22.84 -0.70 -0.15
C VAL A 9 -23.87 0.41 -0.29
N HIS A 10 -23.45 1.62 -0.61
CA HIS A 10 -24.34 2.73 -0.89
C HIS A 10 -25.22 2.41 -2.11
N PRO A 11 -26.53 2.75 -2.12
CA PRO A 11 -27.42 2.45 -3.24
C PRO A 11 -26.90 2.95 -4.60
N ASP A 12 -26.25 4.12 -4.61
CA ASP A 12 -25.68 4.71 -5.83
C ASP A 12 -24.29 4.18 -6.20
N ARG A 13 -23.66 3.32 -5.37
CA ARG A 13 -22.33 2.79 -5.67
C ARG A 13 -22.40 1.85 -6.87
N LYS A 14 -21.80 2.30 -7.98
CA LYS A 14 -21.58 1.45 -9.16
C LYS A 14 -20.26 0.72 -9.02
N THR A 15 -20.29 -0.60 -8.85
CA THR A 15 -19.07 -1.41 -9.00
C THR A 15 -18.73 -1.49 -10.47
N SER A 16 -17.87 -0.60 -10.96
CA SER A 16 -17.43 -0.65 -12.36
C SER A 16 -16.64 -1.93 -12.62
N GLY A 17 -16.95 -2.63 -13.71
CA GLY A 17 -16.15 -3.76 -14.17
C GLY A 17 -14.77 -3.33 -14.69
N ILE A 18 -13.92 -4.32 -14.98
CA ILE A 18 -12.56 -4.12 -15.48
C ILE A 18 -12.57 -3.37 -16.83
N ARG A 19 -11.89 -2.23 -16.90
CA ARG A 19 -11.77 -1.33 -18.07
C ARG A 19 -10.30 -1.26 -18.54
N PRO A 20 -9.77 -2.28 -19.22
CA PRO A 20 -8.34 -2.37 -19.57
C PRO A 20 -7.89 -1.24 -20.50
N LEU A 21 -8.72 -0.80 -21.44
CA LEU A 21 -8.40 0.33 -22.32
C LEU A 21 -8.27 1.66 -21.57
N LYS A 22 -9.11 1.88 -20.55
CA LYS A 22 -9.01 3.07 -19.70
C LYS A 22 -7.71 3.03 -18.89
N ALA A 23 -7.41 1.89 -18.27
CA ALA A 23 -6.17 1.68 -17.54
C ALA A 23 -4.93 1.91 -18.42
N TRP A 24 -4.93 1.38 -19.65
CA TRP A 24 -3.82 1.57 -20.60
C TRP A 24 -3.63 3.05 -20.99
N ARG A 25 -4.71 3.82 -21.16
CA ARG A 25 -4.62 5.26 -21.44
C ARG A 25 -3.97 6.02 -20.27
N HIS A 26 -4.37 5.75 -19.04
CA HIS A 26 -3.75 6.36 -17.85
C HIS A 26 -2.30 5.91 -17.65
N PHE A 27 -2.00 4.64 -17.95
CA PHE A 27 -0.61 4.16 -17.93
C PHE A 27 0.28 4.91 -18.93
N ARG A 28 -0.20 5.18 -20.15
CA ARG A 28 0.56 5.99 -21.10
C ARG A 28 0.83 7.41 -20.60
N LYS A 29 -0.10 8.01 -19.88
CA LYS A 29 0.09 9.32 -19.23
C LYS A 29 1.15 9.23 -18.14
N LEU A 30 1.07 8.24 -17.25
CA LEU A 30 2.07 8.00 -16.20
C LEU A 30 3.49 7.75 -16.76
N VAL A 31 3.60 7.10 -17.93
CA VAL A 31 4.90 6.90 -18.59
C VAL A 31 5.43 8.21 -19.19
N ALA A 32 4.55 9.09 -19.65
CA ALA A 32 4.92 10.38 -20.22
C ALA A 32 5.28 11.42 -19.13
N ASP A 33 4.60 11.35 -17.99
CA ASP A 33 4.81 12.18 -16.82
C ASP A 33 4.75 11.30 -15.56
N LYS A 34 5.93 11.02 -14.99
CA LYS A 34 6.07 10.16 -13.81
C LYS A 34 5.63 10.85 -12.52
N GLU A 35 5.55 12.18 -12.54
CA GLU A 35 5.15 13.00 -11.39
C GLU A 35 3.63 13.03 -11.24
N ASP A 36 2.86 12.68 -12.28
CA ASP A 36 1.40 12.54 -12.25
C ASP A 36 0.99 11.22 -11.57
N THR A 37 1.24 11.12 -10.26
CA THR A 37 0.94 9.95 -9.43
C THR A 37 -0.58 9.68 -9.34
N ALA A 38 -1.43 10.68 -9.63
CA ALA A 38 -2.88 10.50 -9.75
C ALA A 38 -3.27 9.45 -10.81
N GLN A 39 -2.44 9.23 -11.83
CA GLN A 39 -2.65 8.18 -12.83
C GLN A 39 -2.65 6.77 -12.24
N VAL A 40 -1.88 6.53 -11.16
CA VAL A 40 -1.87 5.24 -10.45
C VAL A 40 -3.27 4.92 -9.92
N PHE A 41 -3.90 5.88 -9.25
CA PHE A 41 -5.26 5.71 -8.74
C PHE A 41 -6.27 5.47 -9.87
N HIS A 42 -6.16 6.17 -11.01
CA HIS A 42 -7.02 5.91 -12.17
C HIS A 42 -6.87 4.49 -12.73
N ILE A 43 -5.66 3.94 -12.76
CA ILE A 43 -5.39 2.57 -13.21
C ILE A 43 -6.01 1.56 -12.23
N ILE A 44 -5.75 1.74 -10.93
CA ILE A 44 -6.28 0.89 -9.85
C ILE A 44 -7.81 0.88 -9.87
N GLU A 45 -8.45 2.04 -10.03
CA GLU A 45 -9.90 2.14 -10.10
C GLU A 45 -10.45 1.52 -11.39
N SER A 46 -9.77 1.72 -12.52
CA SER A 46 -10.21 1.16 -13.81
C SER A 46 -10.16 -0.36 -13.87
N LEU A 47 -9.31 -1.00 -13.06
CA LEU A 47 -9.12 -2.45 -13.04
C LEU A 47 -9.69 -3.12 -11.79
N LYS A 48 -10.22 -2.35 -10.84
CA LYS A 48 -10.88 -2.86 -9.62
C LYS A 48 -12.00 -3.82 -10.01
N GLY A 49 -12.04 -4.97 -9.35
CA GLY A 49 -12.93 -6.07 -9.70
C GLY A 49 -13.74 -6.62 -8.53
N LYS A 50 -14.67 -7.52 -8.84
CA LYS A 50 -15.59 -8.15 -7.86
C LYS A 50 -14.86 -8.81 -6.69
N ARG A 51 -13.67 -9.38 -6.90
CA ARG A 51 -12.89 -10.06 -5.84
C ARG A 51 -12.44 -9.10 -4.74
N SER A 52 -11.97 -7.90 -5.10
CA SER A 52 -11.59 -6.88 -4.10
C SER A 52 -12.78 -6.43 -3.28
N HIS A 53 -13.95 -6.23 -3.91
CA HIS A 53 -15.19 -5.91 -3.21
C HIS A 53 -15.65 -7.04 -2.29
N GLN A 54 -15.62 -8.29 -2.77
CA GLN A 54 -15.99 -9.43 -1.95
C GLN A 54 -15.10 -9.55 -0.70
N GLN A 55 -13.79 -9.31 -0.84
CA GLN A 55 -12.89 -9.32 0.30
C GLN A 55 -13.21 -8.19 1.29
N ALA A 56 -13.51 -6.99 0.79
CA ALA A 56 -13.95 -5.86 1.61
C ALA A 56 -15.19 -6.24 2.44
N TRP A 57 -16.21 -6.78 1.79
CA TRP A 57 -17.46 -7.16 2.42
C TRP A 57 -17.29 -8.27 3.44
N ASN A 58 -16.54 -9.32 3.08
CA ASN A 58 -16.24 -10.41 4.01
C ASN A 58 -15.54 -9.91 5.29
N PHE A 59 -14.60 -8.97 5.15
CA PHE A 59 -13.90 -8.41 6.31
C PHE A 59 -14.82 -7.52 7.15
N VAL A 60 -15.52 -6.58 6.53
CA VAL A 60 -16.46 -5.67 7.21
C VAL A 60 -17.51 -6.44 8.02
N GLN A 61 -17.97 -7.59 7.52
CA GLN A 61 -18.99 -8.42 8.18
C GLN A 61 -18.39 -9.42 9.21
N SER A 62 -17.07 -9.60 9.24
CA SER A 62 -16.38 -10.44 10.22
C SER A 62 -16.49 -9.86 11.63
N ASP A 63 -16.20 -10.67 12.65
CA ASP A 63 -16.19 -10.20 14.05
C ASP A 63 -15.11 -9.13 14.28
N GLU A 64 -13.93 -9.28 13.67
CA GLU A 64 -12.87 -8.27 13.73
C GLU A 64 -13.27 -6.97 13.04
N GLY A 65 -13.85 -7.06 11.84
CA GLY A 65 -14.34 -5.89 11.10
C GLY A 65 -15.40 -5.12 11.88
N ARG A 66 -16.40 -5.82 12.44
CA ARG A 66 -17.43 -5.21 13.29
C ARG A 66 -16.83 -4.56 14.53
N ARG A 67 -15.89 -5.22 15.22
CA ARG A 67 -15.16 -4.63 16.35
C ARG A 67 -14.46 -3.33 15.98
N PHE A 68 -13.82 -3.27 14.81
CA PHE A 68 -13.14 -2.04 14.37
C PHE A 68 -14.11 -0.92 13.98
N LEU A 69 -15.27 -1.27 13.42
CA LEU A 69 -16.31 -0.29 13.10
C LEU A 69 -16.94 0.30 14.37
N ASP A 70 -17.16 -0.53 15.39
CA ASP A 70 -17.69 -0.09 16.68
C ASP A 70 -16.69 0.81 17.43
N ASN A 71 -15.40 0.47 17.38
CA ASN A 71 -14.33 1.28 17.96
C ASN A 71 -14.15 2.62 17.23
N GLY A 72 -14.40 2.66 15.92
CA GLY A 72 -14.34 3.87 15.11
C GLY A 72 -12.97 4.56 15.06
N THR A 73 -11.87 3.80 15.20
CA THR A 73 -10.51 4.35 15.23
C THR A 73 -10.17 5.09 13.94
N ASP A 74 -9.80 6.36 14.06
CA ASP A 74 -9.15 7.14 13.00
C ASP A 74 -7.67 6.72 12.91
N ILE A 75 -7.36 5.81 11.99
CA ILE A 75 -6.00 5.28 11.81
C ILE A 75 -5.00 6.39 11.46
N PRO A 76 -5.25 7.26 10.46
CA PRO A 76 -4.33 8.34 10.13
C PRO A 76 -4.01 9.24 11.34
N ALA A 77 -5.03 9.72 12.05
CA ALA A 77 -4.80 10.58 13.21
C ALA A 77 -4.00 9.88 14.31
N MET A 78 -4.28 8.59 14.55
CA MET A 78 -3.56 7.78 15.53
C MET A 78 -2.10 7.52 15.13
N LEU A 79 -1.81 7.32 13.84
CA LEU A 79 -0.46 7.11 13.34
C LEU A 79 0.40 8.38 13.43
N ASP A 80 -0.19 9.55 13.16
CA ASP A 80 0.48 10.85 13.21
C ASP A 80 0.66 11.38 14.66
N ASP A 81 -0.09 10.85 15.64
CA ASP A 81 0.11 11.12 17.07
C ASP A 81 1.39 10.43 17.58
N HIS A 82 2.54 11.02 17.27
CA HIS A 82 3.85 10.48 17.68
C HIS A 82 4.04 10.45 19.21
N GLU A 83 3.35 11.30 19.97
CA GLU A 83 3.44 11.32 21.44
C GLU A 83 2.80 10.06 22.04
N ARG A 84 1.70 9.56 21.46
CA ARG A 84 1.05 8.30 21.85
C ARG A 84 1.99 7.10 21.89
N TRP A 85 3.07 7.15 21.12
CA TRP A 85 4.04 6.06 20.96
C TRP A 85 5.36 6.31 21.69
N ALA A 86 5.48 7.39 22.47
CA ALA A 86 6.73 7.77 23.13
C ALA A 86 7.21 6.74 24.17
N ASP A 87 6.30 5.90 24.69
CA ASP A 87 6.57 4.82 25.62
C ASP A 87 7.09 3.53 24.94
N CYS A 88 7.01 3.45 23.61
CA CYS A 88 7.38 2.27 22.86
C CYS A 88 8.90 2.10 22.76
N GLY A 89 9.38 0.86 22.92
CA GLY A 89 10.80 0.53 22.80
C GLY A 89 11.35 0.70 21.37
N PRO A 90 12.68 0.78 21.20
CA PRO A 90 13.32 1.10 19.92
C PRO A 90 13.18 0.02 18.81
N ASN A 91 12.78 -1.20 19.17
CA ASN A 91 12.53 -2.28 18.20
C ASN A 91 11.04 -2.51 17.89
N THR A 92 10.15 -1.61 18.34
CA THR A 92 8.72 -1.70 18.06
C THR A 92 8.39 -1.26 16.63
N VAL A 93 7.24 -1.69 16.11
CA VAL A 93 6.73 -1.22 14.81
C VAL A 93 6.55 0.31 14.82
N ALA A 94 6.05 0.89 15.92
CA ALA A 94 5.91 2.33 16.06
C ALA A 94 7.25 3.07 15.90
N ALA A 95 8.30 2.63 16.59
CA ALA A 95 9.61 3.26 16.48
C ALA A 95 10.15 3.22 15.04
N LYS A 96 9.95 2.10 14.33
CA LYS A 96 10.37 1.96 12.91
C LYS A 96 9.51 2.81 11.97
N TYR A 97 8.19 2.87 12.19
CA TYR A 97 7.26 3.68 11.43
C TYR A 97 7.58 5.17 11.57
N ILE A 98 7.71 5.69 12.80
CA ILE A 98 8.00 7.10 13.04
C ILE A 98 9.35 7.50 12.43
N ALA A 99 10.38 6.65 12.56
CA ALA A 99 11.68 6.89 11.93
C ALA A 99 11.58 6.94 10.40
N PHE A 100 10.77 6.06 9.80
CA PHE A 100 10.47 6.06 8.38
C PHE A 100 9.75 7.35 7.96
N MET A 101 8.63 7.70 8.60
CA MET A 101 7.85 8.90 8.25
C MET A 101 8.70 10.18 8.35
N LYS A 102 9.54 10.31 9.38
CA LYS A 102 10.46 11.45 9.54
C LYS A 102 11.53 11.51 8.45
N ARG A 103 12.12 10.37 8.09
CA ARG A 103 13.15 10.30 7.05
C ARG A 103 12.59 10.67 5.68
N GLU A 104 11.39 10.17 5.37
CA GLU A 104 10.74 10.42 4.08
C GLU A 104 10.00 11.77 4.04
N GLY A 105 9.81 12.44 5.18
CA GLY A 105 9.03 13.69 5.26
C GLY A 105 7.54 13.48 4.99
N LEU A 106 6.99 12.34 5.41
CA LEU A 106 5.61 11.94 5.17
C LEU A 106 4.75 12.09 6.44
N SER A 107 3.42 12.10 6.24
CA SER A 107 2.41 11.93 7.30
C SER A 107 1.27 11.05 6.78
N ALA A 108 0.58 10.35 7.68
CA ALA A 108 -0.61 9.59 7.31
C ALA A 108 -1.70 10.52 6.77
N ALA A 109 -1.87 11.70 7.38
CA ALA A 109 -2.77 12.76 6.90
C ALA A 109 -2.41 13.24 5.48
N GLY A 110 -1.12 13.33 5.14
CA GLY A 110 -0.67 13.68 3.78
C GLY A 110 -1.14 12.67 2.74
N LEU A 111 -1.05 11.37 3.04
CA LEU A 111 -1.57 10.31 2.15
C LEU A 111 -3.10 10.38 2.00
N VAL A 112 -3.83 10.76 3.05
CA VAL A 112 -5.27 11.04 2.98
C VAL A 112 -5.55 12.22 2.04
N ALA A 113 -4.81 13.31 2.16
CA ALA A 113 -4.95 14.50 1.33
C ALA A 113 -4.71 14.20 -0.16
N GLU A 114 -3.67 13.43 -0.49
CA GLU A 114 -3.42 12.97 -1.87
C GLU A 114 -4.56 12.15 -2.44
N SER A 115 -5.10 11.24 -1.63
CA SER A 115 -6.27 10.46 -2.02
C SER A 115 -7.49 11.35 -2.28
N HIS A 116 -7.65 12.47 -1.56
CA HIS A 116 -8.73 13.43 -1.79
C HIS A 116 -8.54 14.30 -3.02
N LYS A 117 -7.29 14.65 -3.39
CA LYS A 117 -7.02 15.32 -4.67
C LYS A 117 -7.50 14.48 -5.85
N PHE A 118 -7.35 13.14 -5.76
CA PHE A 118 -7.82 12.20 -6.78
C PHE A 118 -9.34 11.96 -6.75
N ASN A 119 -9.89 11.63 -5.58
CA ASN A 119 -11.32 11.38 -5.40
C ASN A 119 -11.83 12.25 -4.24
N PRO A 120 -12.32 13.47 -4.55
CA PRO A 120 -12.80 14.40 -3.55
C PRO A 120 -13.87 13.80 -2.63
N PRO A 121 -13.92 14.18 -1.35
CA PRO A 121 -14.88 13.64 -0.38
C PRO A 121 -16.33 13.61 -0.86
N GLU A 122 -16.76 14.62 -1.62
CA GLU A 122 -18.11 14.74 -2.19
C GLU A 122 -18.45 13.67 -3.23
N ASN A 123 -17.44 13.04 -3.85
CA ASN A 123 -17.61 11.95 -4.81
C ASN A 123 -17.52 10.57 -4.16
N ARG A 124 -17.18 10.51 -2.86
CA ARG A 124 -17.06 9.26 -2.10
C ARG A 124 -18.44 8.86 -1.58
N HIS A 125 -18.65 7.56 -1.47
CA HIS A 125 -19.88 7.03 -0.89
C HIS A 125 -19.73 6.88 0.61
N ASP A 126 -20.77 7.29 1.36
CA ASP A 126 -20.80 7.10 2.80
C ASP A 126 -21.24 5.66 3.17
N ASP A 127 -20.42 4.67 2.82
CA ASP A 127 -20.66 3.24 3.06
C ASP A 127 -19.45 2.51 3.65
N LEU A 128 -19.70 1.30 4.17
CA LEU A 128 -18.64 0.47 4.76
C LEU A 128 -17.63 -0.04 3.72
N THR A 129 -18.04 -0.11 2.45
CA THR A 129 -17.13 -0.41 1.34
C THR A 129 -16.06 0.67 1.21
N GLU A 130 -16.43 1.95 1.32
CA GLU A 130 -15.48 3.08 1.30
C GLU A 130 -14.55 3.03 2.51
N TRP A 131 -15.11 2.79 3.70
CA TRP A 131 -14.32 2.63 4.93
C TRP A 131 -13.21 1.59 4.76
N TYR A 132 -13.52 0.43 4.17
CA TYR A 132 -12.51 -0.59 3.91
C TYR A 132 -11.42 -0.13 2.94
N PHE A 133 -11.79 0.57 1.85
CA PHE A 133 -10.79 1.08 0.90
C PHE A 133 -9.93 2.20 1.50
N CYS A 134 -10.49 3.05 2.36
CA CYS A 134 -9.72 3.99 3.16
C CYS A 134 -8.75 3.24 4.09
N ARG A 135 -9.20 2.19 4.78
CA ARG A 135 -8.32 1.36 5.62
C ARG A 135 -7.15 0.74 4.84
N LEU A 136 -7.36 0.31 3.59
CA LEU A 136 -6.27 -0.18 2.74
C LEU A 136 -5.22 0.91 2.47
N ARG A 137 -5.66 2.15 2.22
CA ARG A 137 -4.76 3.31 2.05
C ARG A 137 -4.05 3.62 3.37
N ASP A 138 -4.79 3.73 4.45
CA ASP A 138 -4.30 4.20 5.75
C ASP A 138 -3.30 3.23 6.40
N THR A 139 -3.30 1.96 5.96
CA THR A 139 -2.34 0.94 6.40
C THR A 139 -1.20 0.72 5.42
N HIS A 140 -1.18 1.39 4.26
CA HIS A 140 -0.20 1.17 3.20
C HIS A 140 1.24 1.34 3.69
N ASP A 141 1.53 2.46 4.37
CA ASP A 141 2.91 2.76 4.77
C ASP A 141 3.42 1.81 5.86
N LEU A 142 2.52 1.23 6.67
CA LEU A 142 2.88 0.13 7.56
C LEU A 142 3.31 -1.12 6.81
N PHE A 143 2.86 -1.34 5.57
CA PHE A 143 3.32 -2.48 4.78
C PHE A 143 4.80 -2.31 4.43
N HIS A 144 5.28 -1.11 4.10
CA HIS A 144 6.72 -0.86 3.91
C HIS A 144 7.51 -1.27 5.15
N ILE A 145 7.04 -0.90 6.34
CA ILE A 145 7.71 -1.24 7.61
C ILE A 145 7.71 -2.75 7.86
N LEU A 146 6.54 -3.38 7.77
CA LEU A 146 6.37 -4.79 8.08
C LEU A 146 7.11 -5.69 7.08
N THR A 147 7.08 -5.35 5.80
CA THR A 147 7.71 -6.17 4.73
C THR A 147 9.19 -5.86 4.54
N GLY A 148 9.63 -4.63 4.83
CA GLY A 148 10.99 -4.17 4.58
C GLY A 148 11.24 -3.68 3.14
N TYR A 149 10.20 -3.59 2.30
CA TYR A 149 10.33 -2.91 1.01
C TYR A 149 10.48 -1.39 1.21
N GLY A 150 11.53 -0.81 0.62
CA GLY A 150 11.77 0.63 0.64
C GLY A 150 10.84 1.41 -0.29
N ARG A 151 11.04 2.74 -0.31
CA ARG A 151 10.39 3.70 -1.22
C ARG A 151 11.13 3.86 -2.55
N ASP A 152 12.15 3.03 -2.78
CA ASP A 152 12.81 2.96 -4.09
C ASP A 152 11.88 2.35 -5.14
N ALA A 153 12.16 2.57 -6.43
CA ALA A 153 11.25 2.14 -7.49
C ALA A 153 11.03 0.62 -7.50
N LEU A 154 12.04 -0.17 -7.13
CA LEU A 154 11.91 -1.63 -7.06
C LEU A 154 11.13 -2.06 -5.81
N GLY A 155 11.39 -1.43 -4.67
CA GLY A 155 10.68 -1.65 -3.41
C GLY A 155 9.19 -1.39 -3.56
N GLU A 156 8.82 -0.26 -4.15
CA GLU A 156 7.43 0.09 -4.50
C GLU A 156 6.80 -0.95 -5.42
N ALA A 157 7.47 -1.32 -6.51
CA ALA A 157 6.95 -2.31 -7.45
C ALA A 157 6.76 -3.68 -6.78
N ALA A 158 7.70 -4.11 -5.94
CA ALA A 158 7.62 -5.37 -5.22
C ALA A 158 6.53 -5.35 -4.14
N LEU A 159 6.37 -4.22 -3.44
CA LEU A 159 5.29 -4.01 -2.48
C LEU A 159 3.91 -3.99 -3.16
N LEU A 160 3.78 -3.44 -4.37
CA LEU A 160 2.56 -3.58 -5.16
C LEU A 160 2.28 -5.06 -5.50
N GLY A 161 3.31 -5.83 -5.84
CA GLY A 161 3.21 -7.29 -5.99
C GLY A 161 2.64 -7.97 -4.74
N PHE A 162 3.20 -7.66 -3.56
CA PHE A 162 2.68 -8.12 -2.27
C PHE A 162 1.23 -7.68 -2.05
N SER A 163 0.93 -6.40 -2.29
CA SER A 163 -0.37 -5.78 -2.07
C SER A 163 -1.47 -6.36 -2.96
N TYR A 164 -1.15 -6.81 -4.17
CA TYR A 164 -2.11 -7.54 -5.00
C TYR A 164 -2.60 -8.82 -4.31
N GLU A 165 -1.73 -9.61 -3.71
CA GLU A 165 -2.14 -10.83 -3.01
C GLU A 165 -2.87 -10.50 -1.68
N GLN A 166 -2.71 -9.27 -1.19
CA GLN A 166 -3.43 -8.74 -0.03
C GLN A 166 -4.84 -8.25 -0.36
N ASN A 167 -5.09 -7.57 -1.49
CA ASN A 167 -6.39 -6.93 -1.80
C ASN A 167 -7.06 -7.36 -3.13
N LEU A 168 -6.38 -8.21 -3.90
CA LEU A 168 -6.81 -8.79 -5.17
C LEU A 168 -7.20 -7.77 -6.25
N ASN A 169 -6.64 -6.55 -6.23
CA ASN A 169 -6.88 -5.54 -7.26
C ASN A 169 -5.95 -5.72 -8.47
N PRO A 170 -6.44 -6.12 -9.66
CA PRO A 170 -5.62 -6.33 -10.84
C PRO A 170 -4.83 -5.09 -11.30
N GLY A 171 -5.29 -3.88 -10.99
CA GLY A 171 -4.57 -2.66 -11.31
C GLY A 171 -3.28 -2.49 -10.54
N VAL A 172 -3.26 -2.92 -9.28
CA VAL A 172 -2.05 -2.96 -8.44
C VAL A 172 -1.02 -3.91 -9.07
N LEU A 173 -1.46 -5.11 -9.48
CA LEU A 173 -0.60 -6.09 -10.15
C LEU A 173 -0.04 -5.56 -11.48
N PHE A 174 -0.89 -4.90 -12.27
CA PHE A 174 -0.49 -4.30 -13.53
C PHE A 174 0.62 -3.27 -13.33
N ILE A 175 0.47 -2.37 -12.35
CA ILE A 175 1.48 -1.34 -12.06
C ILE A 175 2.78 -1.97 -11.56
N ALA A 176 2.71 -3.01 -10.72
CA ALA A 176 3.90 -3.72 -10.24
C ALA A 176 4.79 -4.23 -11.40
N TYR A 177 4.20 -4.97 -12.35
CA TYR A 177 4.96 -5.48 -13.51
C TYR A 177 5.33 -4.38 -14.52
N ALA A 178 4.50 -3.36 -14.67
CA ALA A 178 4.80 -2.23 -15.53
C ALA A 178 6.01 -1.42 -15.01
N GLY A 179 6.06 -1.16 -13.70
CA GLY A 179 7.19 -0.53 -13.01
C GLY A 179 8.46 -1.36 -13.15
N ALA A 180 8.39 -2.67 -12.87
CA ALA A 180 9.50 -3.61 -13.08
C ALA A 180 10.06 -3.57 -14.51
N ARG A 181 9.18 -3.50 -15.52
CA ARG A 181 9.59 -3.36 -16.93
C ARG A 181 10.29 -2.03 -17.20
N GLN A 182 9.80 -0.92 -16.63
CA GLN A 182 10.45 0.39 -16.80
C GLN A 182 11.83 0.42 -16.15
N ILE A 183 11.98 -0.13 -14.94
CA ILE A 183 13.27 -0.24 -14.26
C ILE A 183 14.26 -1.05 -15.11
N LYS A 184 13.86 -2.23 -15.58
CA LYS A 184 14.72 -3.09 -16.40
C LYS A 184 15.14 -2.41 -17.71
N LYS A 185 14.25 -1.63 -18.33
CA LYS A 185 14.55 -0.87 -19.56
C LYS A 185 15.48 0.32 -19.30
N GLY A 186 15.37 0.96 -18.13
CA GLY A 186 16.11 2.18 -17.81
C GLY A 186 17.51 1.98 -17.23
N THR A 187 17.79 0.81 -16.65
CA THR A 187 19.03 0.59 -15.85
C THR A 187 20.03 -0.37 -16.51
N SER A 188 19.66 -1.13 -17.56
CA SER A 188 20.48 -2.19 -18.16
C SER A 188 21.05 -3.22 -17.17
N THR A 189 20.52 -3.25 -15.95
CA THR A 189 21.01 -4.06 -14.83
C THR A 189 20.91 -5.56 -15.11
N SER A 190 21.80 -6.37 -14.55
CA SER A 190 21.67 -7.82 -14.50
C SER A 190 20.70 -8.30 -13.41
N ALA A 191 20.30 -7.43 -12.49
CA ALA A 191 19.44 -7.77 -11.35
C ALA A 191 18.13 -8.47 -11.78
N PRO A 192 17.65 -9.46 -10.99
CA PRO A 192 16.46 -10.23 -11.29
C PRO A 192 15.16 -9.49 -10.90
N ILE A 193 14.94 -8.32 -11.49
CA ILE A 193 13.84 -7.38 -11.15
C ILE A 193 12.46 -8.05 -11.11
N PHE A 194 12.10 -8.86 -12.10
CA PHE A 194 10.81 -9.56 -12.11
C PHE A 194 10.70 -10.65 -11.03
N ALA A 195 11.82 -11.24 -10.63
CA ALA A 195 11.83 -12.23 -9.56
C ALA A 195 11.52 -11.56 -8.20
N ALA A 196 11.98 -10.33 -7.96
CA ALA A 196 11.62 -9.56 -6.77
C ALA A 196 10.10 -9.31 -6.67
N ILE A 197 9.44 -9.01 -7.80
CA ILE A 197 7.97 -8.87 -7.83
C ILE A 197 7.27 -10.20 -7.53
N ASN A 198 7.77 -11.29 -8.13
CA ASN A 198 7.21 -12.63 -7.90
C ASN A 198 7.40 -13.08 -6.45
N GLU A 199 8.55 -12.75 -5.83
CA GLU A 199 8.79 -12.96 -4.40
C GLU A 199 7.79 -12.16 -3.55
N GLY A 200 7.60 -10.87 -3.84
CA GLY A 200 6.62 -10.04 -3.14
C GLY A 200 5.21 -10.63 -3.19
N ARG A 201 4.79 -11.13 -4.35
CA ARG A 201 3.52 -11.87 -4.48
C ARG A 201 3.50 -13.12 -3.61
N ARG A 202 4.52 -13.98 -3.70
CA ARG A 202 4.60 -15.20 -2.90
C ARG A 202 4.47 -14.88 -1.40
N LEU A 203 5.25 -13.92 -0.91
CA LEU A 203 5.22 -13.45 0.47
C LEU A 203 3.85 -12.85 0.85
N GLY A 204 3.26 -12.05 -0.03
CA GLY A 204 1.94 -11.45 0.19
C GLY A 204 0.81 -12.47 0.22
N LYS A 205 0.95 -13.60 -0.47
CA LYS A 205 0.01 -14.71 -0.41
C LYS A 205 0.14 -15.52 0.89
N GLU A 206 1.37 -15.67 1.38
CA GLU A 206 1.68 -16.40 2.63
C GLU A 206 1.32 -15.58 3.88
N ALA A 207 1.46 -14.26 3.83
CA ALA A 207 1.16 -13.37 4.94
C ALA A 207 -0.34 -13.32 5.26
N LYS A 208 -0.66 -13.05 6.54
CA LYS A 208 -2.00 -12.62 6.94
C LYS A 208 -2.34 -11.31 6.24
N LYS A 209 -3.64 -10.99 6.18
CA LYS A 209 -4.12 -9.75 5.59
C LYS A 209 -3.71 -8.57 6.46
N LEU A 210 -2.68 -7.83 6.05
CA LEU A 210 -2.07 -6.77 6.87
C LEU A 210 -3.06 -5.64 7.14
N ALA A 211 -3.89 -5.25 6.17
CA ALA A 211 -4.93 -4.25 6.40
C ALA A 211 -6.04 -4.71 7.35
N HIS A 212 -6.10 -5.99 7.73
CA HIS A 212 -7.06 -6.52 8.70
C HIS A 212 -6.50 -6.53 10.13
N MET A 213 -5.22 -6.21 10.33
CA MET A 213 -4.60 -6.20 11.65
C MET A 213 -5.18 -5.11 12.56
N ASP A 214 -5.13 -5.34 13.86
CA ASP A 214 -5.30 -4.29 14.86
C ASP A 214 -4.07 -3.38 14.84
N VAL A 215 -4.21 -2.18 14.27
CA VAL A 215 -3.09 -1.27 14.01
C VAL A 215 -2.46 -0.80 15.33
N GLU A 216 -3.27 -0.47 16.33
CA GLU A 216 -2.76 -0.01 17.62
C GLU A 216 -1.95 -1.11 18.31
N GLN A 217 -2.48 -2.34 18.32
CA GLN A 217 -1.75 -3.49 18.86
C GLN A 217 -0.41 -3.69 18.12
N VAL A 218 -0.45 -3.70 16.78
CA VAL A 218 0.74 -3.92 15.95
C VAL A 218 1.80 -2.84 16.20
N MET A 219 1.41 -1.58 16.33
CA MET A 219 2.33 -0.47 16.58
C MET A 219 3.17 -0.69 17.84
N ARG A 220 2.57 -1.27 18.88
CA ARG A 220 3.25 -1.54 20.16
C ARG A 220 4.10 -2.82 20.17
N GLU A 221 3.91 -3.71 19.19
CA GLU A 221 4.66 -4.96 19.12
C GLU A 221 6.12 -4.74 18.69
N ASP A 222 7.02 -5.57 19.22
CA ASP A 222 8.34 -5.77 18.62
C ASP A 222 8.19 -6.19 17.16
N ILE A 223 8.95 -5.58 16.26
CA ILE A 223 8.75 -5.76 14.81
C ILE A 223 8.95 -7.21 14.36
N ASP A 224 9.85 -7.96 15.01
CA ASP A 224 10.10 -9.35 14.66
C ASP A 224 8.99 -10.26 15.19
N VAL A 225 8.39 -9.91 16.33
CA VAL A 225 7.17 -10.56 16.84
C VAL A 225 6.00 -10.31 15.89
N ALA A 226 5.79 -9.05 15.48
CA ALA A 226 4.72 -8.68 14.55
C ALA A 226 4.85 -9.43 13.22
N ARG A 227 6.05 -9.45 12.62
CA ARG A 227 6.35 -10.19 11.38
C ARG A 227 6.06 -11.68 11.52
N ARG A 228 6.51 -12.33 12.59
CA ARG A 228 6.21 -13.76 12.84
C ARG A 228 4.71 -14.00 12.97
N ARG A 229 4.00 -13.20 13.78
CA ARG A 229 2.56 -13.33 14.01
C ARG A 229 1.72 -13.12 12.74
N LEU A 230 2.14 -12.19 11.90
CA LEU A 230 1.51 -11.86 10.62
C LEU A 230 2.01 -12.72 9.45
N ASN A 231 2.95 -13.64 9.70
CA ASN A 231 3.61 -14.47 8.70
C ASN A 231 4.23 -13.66 7.55
N VAL A 232 4.88 -12.54 7.86
CA VAL A 232 5.56 -11.68 6.90
C VAL A 232 7.00 -12.17 6.74
N GLY A 233 7.29 -12.80 5.60
CA GLY A 233 8.65 -13.23 5.27
C GLY A 233 9.54 -12.08 4.78
N ARG A 234 10.85 -12.29 4.85
CA ARG A 234 11.87 -11.32 4.42
C ARG A 234 12.04 -11.34 2.89
N PRO A 235 12.10 -10.17 2.21
CA PRO A 235 12.20 -10.10 0.76
C PRO A 235 13.66 -10.19 0.27
N GLU A 236 14.24 -11.38 0.33
CA GLU A 236 15.65 -11.62 0.02
C GLU A 236 16.01 -11.30 -1.44
N THR A 237 15.13 -11.60 -2.40
CA THR A 237 15.36 -11.32 -3.82
C THR A 237 15.40 -9.82 -4.10
N TYR A 238 14.55 -9.05 -3.41
CA TYR A 238 14.61 -7.59 -3.49
C TYR A 238 15.93 -7.03 -2.96
N PHE A 239 16.37 -7.47 -1.77
CA PHE A 239 17.66 -7.02 -1.24
C PHE A 239 18.82 -7.42 -2.17
N ARG A 240 18.78 -8.61 -2.75
CA ARG A 240 19.78 -9.05 -3.73
C ARG A 240 19.79 -8.18 -4.99
N CYS A 241 18.64 -7.74 -5.48
CA CYS A 241 18.58 -6.80 -6.60
C CYS A 241 19.27 -5.47 -6.25
N LEU A 242 19.02 -4.92 -5.06
CA LEU A 242 19.66 -3.67 -4.63
C LEU A 242 21.18 -3.81 -4.52
N GLU A 243 21.67 -4.94 -4.02
CA GLU A 243 23.11 -5.24 -3.99
C GLU A 243 23.72 -5.25 -5.40
N ILE A 244 23.13 -5.99 -6.34
CA ILE A 244 23.60 -6.07 -7.72
C ILE A 244 23.60 -4.68 -8.38
N MET A 245 22.53 -3.91 -8.20
CA MET A 245 22.43 -2.56 -8.77
C MET A 245 23.51 -1.62 -8.23
N ARG A 246 23.84 -1.72 -6.94
CA ARG A 246 24.94 -0.96 -6.33
C ARG A 246 26.31 -1.42 -6.85
N GLU A 247 26.53 -2.73 -6.98
CA GLU A 247 27.76 -3.31 -7.57
C GLU A 247 27.97 -2.85 -9.02
N GLU A 248 26.89 -2.66 -9.78
CA GLU A 248 26.88 -2.12 -11.15
C GLU A 248 27.05 -0.59 -11.21
N GLY A 249 27.17 0.08 -10.07
CA GLY A 249 27.38 1.53 -9.99
C GLY A 249 26.14 2.37 -10.29
N LEU A 250 24.92 1.80 -10.22
CA LEU A 250 23.70 2.57 -10.32
C LEU A 250 23.56 3.48 -9.09
N THR A 251 23.33 4.77 -9.36
CA THR A 251 23.14 5.78 -8.30
C THR A 251 21.84 5.53 -7.54
N GLU A 252 21.76 6.06 -6.31
CA GLU A 252 20.51 6.05 -5.56
C GLU A 252 19.37 6.70 -6.35
N ASP A 253 19.59 7.75 -7.14
CA ASP A 253 18.52 8.34 -7.98
C ASP A 253 18.03 7.42 -9.12
N GLN A 254 18.88 6.50 -9.58
CA GLN A 254 18.52 5.51 -10.62
C GLN A 254 17.78 4.29 -10.04
N ILE A 255 17.99 4.02 -8.76
CA ILE A 255 17.35 2.94 -8.00
C ILE A 255 16.08 3.46 -7.29
N MET A 256 16.18 4.67 -6.77
CA MET A 256 15.24 5.50 -5.99
C MET A 256 15.02 6.82 -6.74
N PRO A 257 14.29 6.85 -7.88
CA PRO A 257 13.88 8.12 -8.45
C PRO A 257 13.13 8.91 -7.35
N PRO A 258 13.49 10.17 -7.09
CA PRO A 258 12.89 10.94 -6.01
C PRO A 258 11.38 10.98 -6.24
N GLN A 259 10.62 10.33 -5.37
CA GLN A 259 9.20 10.62 -5.26
C GLN A 259 9.14 11.99 -4.60
N GLN A 260 8.89 13.04 -5.40
CA GLN A 260 8.66 14.35 -4.81
C GLN A 260 7.49 14.28 -3.84
N GLN A 261 7.69 14.92 -2.70
CA GLN A 261 6.70 15.09 -1.65
C GLN A 261 5.39 15.52 -2.27
N ALA A 262 4.36 14.71 -2.07
CA ALA A 262 3.01 15.19 -2.09
C ALA A 262 2.88 16.29 -1.03
N ALA A 263 2.96 17.54 -1.46
CA ALA A 263 2.73 18.72 -0.62
C ALA A 263 1.28 18.81 -0.15
#